data_AF-A0A7X4CNP6-F1
#
_entry.id   AF-A0A7X4CNP6-F1
#
_cell.length_a   1.000
_cell.length_b   1.000
_cell.length_c   1.000
_cell.angle_alpha   90.00
_cell.angle_beta   90.00
_cell.angle_gamma   90.00
#
_symmetry.space_group_name_H-M   'P 1'
#
loop_
_entity.id
_entity.type
_entity.pdbx_description
1 polymer ?
#
loop_
_entity_poly.entity_id
_entity_poly.type
_entity_poly.pdbx_seq_one_letter_code
_entity_poly.pdbx_strand_id
1 'polypeptide(L)'
;MHFEILVEDLSGKVTLDILMPKIIGKQHTYRVISYRGIGHIPKDLKSHTDIRNRILLDRLPELFKGYGKTFSNNPAKYSTVLVIVCDLDNKCLKFFRQKLFNLLNECKPEIETRFCIAVEEGEAWLLGDLSAIKEAYPKALYNVLHRYQNDSICDTWERLADAIYPGGSKVLVKQHYSVIGKAKSTWAETITPHMNVEINKSPSFCYFRDKIRELI
;
A
#
# COMPACT_ATOMS: atom_id res chain seq x y z
N MET A 1 4.48 2.93 -19.97
CA MET A 1 3.89 3.67 -18.85
C MET A 1 4.94 3.88 -17.76
N HIS A 2 4.91 5.01 -17.06
CA HIS A 2 5.65 5.20 -15.80
C HIS A 2 4.67 5.30 -14.62
N PHE A 3 4.94 4.60 -13.53
CA PHE A 3 4.09 4.60 -12.33
C PHE A 3 4.81 5.26 -11.14
N GLU A 4 4.27 6.35 -10.64
CA GLU A 4 4.71 6.97 -9.38
C GLU A 4 3.77 6.50 -8.27
N ILE A 5 4.28 5.68 -7.35
CA ILE A 5 3.46 4.98 -6.36
C ILE A 5 3.77 5.53 -4.97
N LEU A 6 2.78 6.15 -4.34
CA LEU A 6 2.91 6.68 -2.99
C LEU A 6 2.27 5.70 -2.02
N VAL A 7 3.04 5.27 -1.03
CA VAL A 7 2.61 4.32 0.00
C VAL A 7 2.79 4.92 1.38
N GLU A 8 1.94 4.54 2.32
CA GLU A 8 1.92 5.17 3.65
C GLU A 8 3.14 4.83 4.53
N ASP A 9 3.75 3.66 4.34
CA ASP A 9 4.78 3.14 5.24
C ASP A 9 5.94 2.46 4.49
N LEU A 10 6.91 1.96 5.26
CA LEU A 10 8.08 1.28 4.70
C LEU A 10 7.74 -0.15 4.22
N SER A 11 6.88 -0.87 4.95
CA SER A 11 6.45 -2.23 4.62
C SER A 11 5.84 -2.28 3.23
N GLY A 12 4.88 -1.40 2.95
CA GLY A 12 4.23 -1.29 1.65
C GLY A 12 5.21 -0.93 0.54
N LYS A 13 6.24 -0.12 0.82
CA LYS A 13 7.30 0.15 -0.15
C LYS A 13 8.10 -1.10 -0.48
N VAL A 14 8.53 -1.84 0.54
CA VAL A 14 9.28 -3.09 0.35
C VAL A 14 8.44 -4.09 -0.46
N THR A 15 7.17 -4.25 -0.11
CA THR A 15 6.24 -5.12 -0.84
C THR A 15 6.13 -4.70 -2.32
N LEU A 16 5.86 -3.43 -2.60
CA LEU A 16 5.67 -2.98 -3.98
C LEU A 16 6.95 -2.92 -4.80
N ASP A 17 8.10 -2.63 -4.19
CA ASP A 17 9.39 -2.70 -4.88
C ASP A 17 9.64 -4.11 -5.45
N ILE A 18 9.14 -5.17 -4.79
CA ILE A 18 9.26 -6.57 -5.22
C ILE A 18 8.13 -6.99 -6.16
N LEU A 19 6.89 -6.54 -5.93
CA LEU A 19 5.73 -6.98 -6.72
C LEU A 19 5.57 -6.24 -8.05
N MET A 20 5.94 -4.95 -8.12
CA MET A 20 5.72 -4.16 -9.33
C MET A 20 6.34 -4.79 -10.59
N PRO A 21 7.60 -5.30 -10.58
CA PRO A 21 8.16 -6.00 -11.74
C PRO A 21 7.36 -7.24 -12.16
N LYS A 22 6.74 -7.94 -11.21
CA LYS A 22 5.87 -9.10 -11.47
C LYS A 22 4.53 -8.68 -12.10
N ILE A 23 4.08 -7.45 -11.87
CA ILE A 23 2.79 -6.93 -12.36
C ILE A 23 2.93 -6.28 -13.75
N ILE A 24 3.97 -5.45 -13.95
CA ILE A 24 4.10 -4.59 -15.14
C ILE A 24 5.12 -5.11 -16.17
N GLY A 25 5.90 -6.13 -15.83
CA GLY A 25 6.98 -6.64 -16.69
C GLY A 25 8.12 -5.65 -16.90
N LYS A 26 8.92 -5.85 -17.96
CA LYS A 26 10.17 -5.10 -18.21
C LYS A 26 10.01 -3.84 -19.06
N GLN A 27 8.84 -3.65 -19.69
CA GLN A 27 8.59 -2.55 -20.65
C GLN A 27 8.12 -1.26 -19.97
N HIS A 28 7.85 -1.30 -18.67
CA HIS A 28 7.32 -0.19 -17.90
C HIS A 28 8.24 0.09 -16.72
N THR A 29 8.21 1.33 -16.26
CA THR A 29 9.04 1.79 -15.14
C THR A 29 8.14 2.21 -14.00
N TYR A 30 8.67 2.16 -12.78
CA TYR A 30 7.94 2.57 -11.60
C TYR A 30 8.90 3.16 -10.57
N ARG A 31 8.35 3.93 -9.65
CA ARG A 31 9.01 4.42 -8.46
C ARG A 31 8.06 4.32 -7.29
N VAL A 32 8.47 3.62 -6.23
CA VAL A 32 7.70 3.56 -4.98
C VAL A 32 8.30 4.52 -3.96
N ILE A 33 7.47 5.39 -3.39
CA ILE A 33 7.84 6.39 -2.40
C ILE A 33 7.05 6.13 -1.12
N SER A 34 7.74 5.74 -0.05
CA SER A 34 7.14 5.60 1.27
C SER A 34 7.02 6.92 2.02
N TYR A 35 6.00 6.98 2.86
CA TYR A 35 5.73 8.04 3.82
C TYR A 35 5.90 7.48 5.25
N ARG A 36 5.63 8.30 6.26
CA ARG A 36 5.77 7.94 7.68
C ARG A 36 4.40 7.87 8.36
N GLY A 37 3.47 7.19 7.70
CA GLY A 37 2.09 7.03 8.13
C GLY A 37 1.09 7.72 7.20
N ILE A 38 -0.17 7.29 7.33
CA ILE A 38 -1.29 7.74 6.51
C ILE A 38 -1.69 9.19 6.80
N GLY A 39 -1.93 9.55 8.06
CA GLY A 39 -2.41 10.87 8.45
C GLY A 39 -3.89 11.15 8.16
N HIS A 40 -4.20 12.39 7.81
CA HIS A 40 -5.54 12.89 7.53
C HIS A 40 -5.56 13.84 6.31
N ILE A 41 -6.69 13.88 5.61
CA ILE A 41 -6.87 14.84 4.52
C ILE A 41 -7.07 16.24 5.13
N PRO A 42 -6.26 17.25 4.75
CA PRO A 42 -6.37 18.59 5.32
C PRO A 42 -7.64 19.29 4.82
N LYS A 43 -8.31 20.04 5.71
CA LYS A 43 -9.60 20.70 5.40
C LYS A 43 -9.47 21.85 4.39
N ASP A 44 -8.34 22.55 4.39
CA ASP A 44 -8.17 23.80 3.63
C ASP A 44 -7.21 23.65 2.43
N LEU A 45 -6.96 22.41 1.98
CA LEU A 45 -6.00 22.09 0.89
C LEU A 45 -4.56 22.60 1.11
N LYS A 46 -4.26 23.07 2.32
CA LYS A 46 -2.94 23.50 2.77
C LYS A 46 -2.40 22.43 3.69
N SER A 47 -1.16 21.98 3.44
CA SER A 47 -0.45 21.15 4.41
C SER A 47 -0.15 22.02 5.62
N HIS A 48 -0.68 21.64 6.78
CA HIS A 48 -0.34 22.27 8.05
C HIS A 48 0.77 21.51 8.80
N THR A 49 1.22 20.38 8.24
CA THR A 49 2.27 19.55 8.83
C THR A 49 3.65 19.93 8.34
N ASP A 50 4.62 19.89 9.25
CA ASP A 50 6.05 20.02 8.93
C ASP A 50 6.41 19.03 7.81
N ILE A 51 7.05 19.56 6.75
CA ILE A 51 7.54 18.81 5.58
C ILE A 51 8.35 17.58 6.01
N ARG A 52 9.04 17.65 7.16
CA ARG A 52 9.85 16.58 7.74
C ARG A 52 9.05 15.38 8.23
N ASN A 53 7.77 15.57 8.57
CA ASN A 53 6.93 14.50 9.10
C ASN A 53 6.50 13.51 8.01
N ARG A 54 6.55 13.90 6.72
CA ARG A 54 6.24 13.04 5.55
C ARG A 54 5.01 12.16 5.77
N ILE A 55 3.89 12.77 6.16
CA ILE A 55 2.60 12.08 6.31
C ILE A 55 1.87 12.13 4.95
N LEU A 56 1.32 11.01 4.49
CA LEU A 56 0.83 10.88 3.11
C LEU A 56 -0.40 11.76 2.82
N LEU A 57 -1.50 11.56 3.54
CA LEU A 57 -2.77 12.24 3.29
C LEU A 57 -2.68 13.75 3.51
N ASP A 58 -1.92 14.17 4.52
CA ASP A 58 -1.70 15.59 4.86
C ASP A 58 -1.05 16.35 3.68
N ARG A 59 -0.25 15.63 2.87
CA ARG A 59 0.51 16.19 1.75
C ARG A 59 -0.12 15.96 0.38
N LEU A 60 -1.19 15.17 0.28
CA LEU A 60 -1.84 14.88 -0.99
C LEU A 60 -2.19 16.13 -1.82
N PRO A 61 -2.70 17.25 -1.25
CA PRO A 61 -2.98 18.43 -2.07
C PRO A 61 -1.73 19.00 -2.75
N GLU A 62 -0.59 19.05 -2.05
CA GLU A 62 0.68 19.53 -2.60
C GLU A 62 1.25 18.56 -3.63
N LEU A 63 1.14 17.26 -3.36
CA LEU A 63 1.60 16.20 -4.25
C LEU A 63 0.82 16.22 -5.55
N PHE A 64 -0.51 16.27 -5.53
CA PHE A 64 -1.33 16.38 -6.73
C PHE A 64 -0.97 17.61 -7.56
N LYS A 65 -0.84 18.78 -6.93
CA LYS A 65 -0.43 20.01 -7.63
C LYS A 65 0.99 19.90 -8.22
N GLY A 66 1.93 19.29 -7.49
CA GLY A 66 3.32 19.11 -7.92
C GLY A 66 3.46 18.13 -9.08
N TYR A 67 2.88 16.94 -8.96
CA TYR A 67 2.82 15.94 -10.01
C TYR A 67 2.09 16.49 -11.24
N GLY A 68 0.91 17.08 -11.05
CA GLY A 68 0.15 17.74 -12.09
C GLY A 68 1.01 18.70 -12.91
N LYS A 69 1.67 19.67 -12.26
CA LYS A 69 2.51 20.66 -12.95
C LYS A 69 3.70 20.04 -13.68
N THR A 70 4.31 19.02 -13.08
CA THR A 70 5.51 18.37 -13.62
C THR A 70 5.19 17.61 -14.90
N PHE A 71 4.05 16.92 -14.93
CA PHE A 71 3.68 16.03 -16.02
C PHE A 71 2.73 16.69 -17.04
N SER A 72 2.01 17.76 -16.69
CA SER A 72 1.22 18.54 -17.66
C SER A 72 2.08 19.27 -18.69
N ASN A 73 3.28 19.69 -18.30
CA ASN A 73 4.16 20.54 -19.12
C ASN A 73 5.14 19.75 -20.00
N ASN A 74 5.09 18.41 -19.97
CA ASN A 74 6.00 17.58 -20.74
C ASN A 74 5.31 16.33 -21.35
N PRO A 75 4.39 16.52 -22.32
CA PRO A 75 3.57 15.43 -22.87
C PRO A 75 4.38 14.38 -23.64
N ALA A 76 5.59 14.74 -24.08
CA ALA A 76 6.39 13.94 -25.00
C ALA A 76 7.24 12.86 -24.32
N LYS A 77 7.36 12.84 -22.98
CA LYS A 77 8.40 12.00 -22.33
C LYS A 77 7.91 10.63 -21.87
N TYR A 78 6.81 10.49 -21.13
CA TYR A 78 6.15 9.19 -20.85
C TYR A 78 4.75 9.49 -20.29
N SER A 79 3.72 8.72 -20.67
CA SER A 79 2.48 8.70 -19.88
C SER A 79 2.83 8.28 -18.46
N THR A 80 2.60 9.19 -17.49
CA THR A 80 2.87 8.99 -16.07
C THR A 80 1.56 8.93 -15.32
N VAL A 81 1.42 7.92 -14.47
CA VAL A 81 0.25 7.73 -13.61
C VAL A 81 0.68 7.78 -12.16
N LEU A 82 -0.07 8.53 -11.37
CA LEU A 82 0.08 8.57 -9.92
C LEU A 82 -0.78 7.47 -9.30
N VAL A 83 -0.20 6.64 -8.45
CA VAL A 83 -0.91 5.58 -7.74
C VAL A 83 -0.78 5.84 -6.25
N ILE A 84 -1.91 6.00 -5.58
CA ILE A 84 -1.95 6.20 -4.12
C ILE A 84 -2.38 4.88 -3.50
N VAL A 85 -1.52 4.30 -2.67
CA VAL A 85 -1.81 3.11 -1.86
C VAL A 85 -1.85 3.51 -0.39
N CYS A 86 -2.96 3.22 0.26
CA CYS A 86 -3.16 3.52 1.68
C CYS A 86 -4.11 2.54 2.34
N ASP A 87 -4.06 2.50 3.65
CA ASP A 87 -4.80 1.57 4.47
C ASP A 87 -6.21 2.12 4.75
N LEU A 88 -7.19 1.22 4.70
CA LEU A 88 -8.57 1.59 5.02
C LEU A 88 -8.73 1.78 6.53
N ASP A 89 -7.97 1.03 7.34
CA ASP A 89 -8.24 0.80 8.76
C ASP A 89 -9.71 0.38 8.95
N ASN A 90 -10.40 1.08 9.84
CA ASN A 90 -11.83 0.93 10.13
C ASN A 90 -12.72 1.95 9.38
N LYS A 91 -12.20 2.66 8.36
CA LYS A 91 -12.95 3.69 7.64
C LYS A 91 -13.96 3.05 6.67
N CYS A 92 -15.03 3.78 6.34
CA CYS A 92 -15.91 3.37 5.26
C CYS A 92 -15.24 3.63 3.89
N LEU A 93 -14.99 2.57 3.13
CA LEU A 93 -14.34 2.62 1.81
C LEU A 93 -15.00 3.63 0.86
N LYS A 94 -16.34 3.61 0.77
CA LYS A 94 -17.09 4.52 -0.13
C LYS A 94 -16.82 5.98 0.21
N PHE A 95 -16.95 6.34 1.48
CA PHE A 95 -16.76 7.73 1.93
C PHE A 95 -15.30 8.15 1.82
N PHE A 96 -14.37 7.28 2.20
CA PHE A 96 -12.95 7.60 2.14
C PHE A 96 -12.48 7.80 0.70
N ARG A 97 -12.87 6.90 -0.22
CA ARG A 97 -12.58 7.03 -1.65
C ARG A 97 -13.18 8.30 -2.25
N GLN A 98 -14.41 8.65 -1.88
CA GLN A 98 -15.03 9.89 -2.37
C GLN A 98 -14.25 11.13 -1.94
N LYS A 99 -13.74 11.17 -0.70
CA LYS A 99 -12.90 12.28 -0.22
C LYS A 99 -11.62 12.42 -1.04
N LEU A 100 -10.97 11.31 -1.37
CA LEU A 100 -9.75 11.30 -2.20
C LEU A 100 -10.02 11.84 -3.61
N PHE A 101 -11.13 11.43 -4.23
CA PHE A 101 -11.52 11.95 -5.55
C PHE A 101 -11.89 13.43 -5.51
N ASN A 102 -12.63 13.89 -4.51
CA ASN A 102 -12.95 15.31 -4.35
C ASN A 102 -11.67 16.14 -4.23
N LEU A 103 -10.72 15.69 -3.42
CA LEU A 103 -9.42 16.34 -3.26
C LEU A 103 -8.63 16.43 -4.58
N LEU A 104 -8.58 15.35 -5.35
CA LEU A 104 -7.91 15.33 -6.65
C LEU A 104 -8.57 16.33 -7.62
N ASN A 105 -9.90 16.35 -7.68
CA ASN A 105 -10.65 17.23 -8.58
C ASN A 105 -10.42 18.72 -8.29
N GLU A 106 -10.16 19.07 -7.03
CA GLU A 106 -9.83 20.44 -6.59
C GLU A 106 -8.38 20.85 -6.91
N CYS A 107 -7.52 19.89 -7.27
CA CYS A 107 -6.10 20.15 -7.56
C CYS A 107 -5.86 20.24 -9.08
N LYS A 108 -5.37 21.40 -9.54
CA LYS A 108 -5.02 21.63 -10.96
C LYS A 108 -3.56 22.08 -11.15
N PRO A 109 -2.92 21.75 -12.28
CA PRO A 109 -3.39 20.83 -13.32
C PRO A 109 -3.51 19.39 -12.79
N GLU A 110 -4.40 18.62 -13.39
CA GLU A 110 -4.72 17.26 -12.94
C GLU A 110 -3.75 16.23 -13.52
N ILE A 111 -3.55 15.13 -12.81
CA ILE A 111 -2.75 13.99 -13.24
C ILE A 111 -3.62 12.72 -13.16
N GLU A 112 -3.49 11.83 -14.16
CA GLU A 112 -4.13 10.51 -14.15
C GLU A 112 -3.74 9.78 -12.85
N THR A 113 -4.72 9.51 -12.00
CA THR A 113 -4.50 8.98 -10.66
C THR A 113 -5.34 7.73 -10.40
N ARG A 114 -4.73 6.73 -9.76
CA ARG A 114 -5.41 5.53 -9.25
C ARG A 114 -5.34 5.49 -7.73
N PHE A 115 -6.50 5.38 -7.07
CA PHE A 115 -6.59 5.12 -5.63
C PHE A 115 -6.77 3.63 -5.38
N CYS A 116 -5.80 3.01 -4.72
CA CYS A 116 -5.82 1.62 -4.33
C CYS A 116 -5.76 1.54 -2.81
N ILE A 117 -6.72 0.87 -2.19
CA ILE A 117 -6.88 0.92 -0.74
C ILE A 117 -6.77 -0.51 -0.22
N ALA A 118 -5.75 -0.79 0.58
CA ALA A 118 -5.62 -2.06 1.28
C ALA A 118 -6.68 -2.13 2.38
N VAL A 119 -7.35 -3.28 2.53
CA VAL A 119 -8.39 -3.41 3.55
C VAL A 119 -7.76 -3.75 4.90
N GLU A 120 -8.22 -3.04 5.93
CA GLU A 120 -7.58 -2.90 7.24
C GLU A 120 -6.17 -2.34 7.10
N GLU A 121 -5.21 -3.14 6.66
CA GLU A 121 -3.79 -2.76 6.52
C GLU A 121 -3.08 -3.47 5.35
N GLY A 122 -1.89 -2.99 4.97
CA GLY A 122 -1.07 -3.56 3.88
C GLY A 122 -0.72 -5.05 4.03
N GLU A 123 -0.65 -5.59 5.25
CA GLU A 123 -0.41 -7.02 5.51
C GLU A 123 -1.51 -7.94 4.91
N ALA A 124 -2.70 -7.40 4.63
CA ALA A 124 -3.78 -8.15 3.98
C ALA A 124 -3.35 -8.72 2.63
N TRP A 125 -2.46 -8.02 1.92
CA TRP A 125 -1.95 -8.46 0.62
C TRP A 125 -1.00 -9.65 0.75
N LEU A 126 -0.20 -9.71 1.83
CA LEU A 126 0.64 -10.87 2.14
C LEU A 126 -0.21 -12.09 2.48
N LEU A 127 -1.24 -11.89 3.30
CA LEU A 127 -2.21 -12.93 3.68
C LEU A 127 -3.05 -13.44 2.49
N GLY A 128 -3.11 -12.67 1.40
CA GLY A 128 -3.70 -13.09 0.14
C GLY A 128 -2.99 -14.27 -0.53
N ASP A 129 -1.73 -14.55 -0.20
CA ASP A 129 -0.96 -15.68 -0.75
C ASP A 129 -0.37 -16.54 0.37
N LEU A 130 -1.20 -17.46 0.89
CA LEU A 130 -0.80 -18.37 1.97
C LEU A 130 0.34 -19.32 1.56
N SER A 131 0.48 -19.64 0.26
CA SER A 131 1.61 -20.42 -0.24
C SER A 131 2.93 -19.68 -0.05
N ALA A 132 2.97 -18.39 -0.40
CA ALA A 132 4.15 -17.56 -0.22
C ALA A 132 4.55 -17.44 1.27
N ILE A 133 3.56 -17.29 2.16
CA ILE A 133 3.82 -17.28 3.61
C ILE A 133 4.45 -18.61 4.06
N LYS A 134 3.93 -19.74 3.57
CA LYS A 134 4.45 -21.06 3.92
C LYS A 134 5.84 -21.33 3.37
N GLU A 135 6.16 -20.78 2.20
CA GLU A 135 7.50 -20.88 1.62
C GLU A 135 8.51 -20.06 2.43
N ALA A 136 8.16 -18.82 2.79
CA ALA A 136 8.99 -17.94 3.62
C ALA A 136 9.14 -18.44 5.07
N TYR A 137 8.05 -18.97 5.64
CA TYR A 137 7.98 -19.46 7.01
C TYR A 137 7.40 -20.88 7.06
N PRO A 138 8.22 -21.93 6.82
CA PRO A 138 7.75 -23.32 6.79
C PRO A 138 7.02 -23.77 8.06
N LYS A 139 7.40 -23.20 9.21
CA LYS A 139 6.80 -23.46 10.53
C LYS A 139 5.56 -22.63 10.84
N ALA A 140 5.07 -21.80 9.90
CA ALA A 140 3.91 -20.96 10.13
C ALA A 140 2.69 -21.77 10.57
N LEU A 141 1.89 -21.26 11.49
CA LEU A 141 0.72 -21.96 12.02
C LEU A 141 -0.43 -21.92 11.00
N TYR A 142 -0.63 -23.04 10.30
CA TYR A 142 -1.61 -23.12 9.20
C TYR A 142 -3.05 -22.86 9.65
N ASN A 143 -3.42 -23.34 10.84
CA ASN A 143 -4.74 -23.13 11.43
C ASN A 143 -5.05 -21.65 11.71
N VAL A 144 -4.03 -20.82 11.98
CA VAL A 144 -4.20 -19.38 12.13
C VAL A 144 -4.44 -18.75 10.76
N LEU A 145 -3.58 -19.05 9.78
CA LEU A 145 -3.67 -18.53 8.42
C LEU A 145 -4.98 -18.90 7.71
N HIS A 146 -5.41 -20.16 7.79
CA HIS A 146 -6.61 -20.65 7.13
C HIS A 146 -7.90 -20.01 7.67
N ARG A 147 -7.89 -19.47 8.89
CA ARG A 147 -9.04 -18.77 9.47
C ARG A 147 -9.16 -17.33 9.00
N TYR A 148 -8.11 -16.78 8.41
CA TYR A 148 -8.14 -15.42 7.88
C TYR A 148 -9.08 -15.35 6.68
N GLN A 149 -10.06 -14.46 6.75
CA GLN A 149 -10.86 -14.08 5.61
C GLN A 149 -10.20 -12.90 4.92
N ASN A 150 -9.84 -13.06 3.65
CA ASN A 150 -9.17 -12.02 2.88
C ASN A 150 -9.93 -10.70 2.94
N ASP A 151 -9.20 -9.64 3.27
CA ASP A 151 -9.69 -8.26 3.36
C ASP A 151 -10.86 -8.10 4.34
N SER A 152 -10.87 -8.89 5.41
CA SER A 152 -11.72 -8.64 6.57
C SER A 152 -11.00 -7.73 7.56
N ILE A 153 -11.73 -6.85 8.24
CA ILE A 153 -11.20 -6.00 9.31
C ILE A 153 -11.20 -6.87 10.59
N CYS A 154 -10.08 -7.53 10.89
CA CYS A 154 -9.97 -8.50 11.98
C CYS A 154 -8.56 -8.64 12.59
N ASP A 155 -7.87 -7.51 12.81
CA ASP A 155 -6.52 -7.43 13.35
C ASP A 155 -5.49 -8.09 12.41
N THR A 156 -5.44 -7.60 11.17
CA THR A 156 -4.73 -8.20 10.03
C THR A 156 -3.24 -8.49 10.33
N TRP A 157 -2.47 -7.53 10.84
CA TRP A 157 -1.05 -7.78 11.12
C TRP A 157 -0.85 -8.70 12.32
N GLU A 158 -1.78 -8.68 13.30
CA GLU A 158 -1.78 -9.59 14.43
C GLU A 158 -2.02 -11.03 14.00
N ARG A 159 -2.92 -11.27 13.03
CA ARG A 159 -3.14 -12.59 12.42
C ARG A 159 -1.87 -13.13 11.79
N LEU A 160 -1.16 -12.29 11.05
CA LEU A 160 0.11 -12.66 10.45
C LEU A 160 1.15 -12.96 11.55
N ALA A 161 1.27 -12.09 12.55
CA ALA A 161 2.17 -12.26 13.69
C ALA A 161 1.90 -13.56 14.44
N ASP A 162 0.64 -13.86 14.76
CA ASP A 162 0.24 -15.09 15.45
C ASP A 162 0.60 -16.35 14.66
N ALA A 163 0.66 -16.25 13.32
CA ALA A 163 1.05 -17.37 12.48
C ALA A 163 2.57 -17.58 12.40
N ILE A 164 3.38 -16.52 12.38
CA ILE A 164 4.81 -16.62 12.00
C ILE A 164 5.80 -16.13 13.06
N TYR A 165 5.37 -15.31 14.02
CA TYR A 165 6.26 -14.70 15.01
C TYR A 165 6.27 -15.51 16.32
N PRO A 166 7.45 -15.79 16.92
CA PRO A 166 7.53 -16.47 18.21
C PRO A 166 6.76 -15.72 19.32
N GLY A 167 5.73 -16.37 19.87
CA GLY A 167 4.85 -15.76 20.87
C GLY A 167 3.74 -14.85 20.30
N GLY A 168 3.68 -14.72 18.97
CA GLY A 168 2.62 -14.05 18.24
C GLY A 168 2.49 -12.55 18.50
N SER A 169 1.34 -12.01 18.11
CA SER A 169 0.94 -10.62 18.35
C SER A 169 1.12 -10.23 19.82
N LYS A 170 0.68 -11.08 20.76
CA LYS A 170 0.70 -10.85 22.22
C LYS A 170 2.08 -10.46 22.78
N VAL A 171 3.17 -10.95 22.18
CA VAL A 171 4.53 -10.56 22.56
C VAL A 171 4.92 -9.24 21.90
N LEU A 172 4.57 -9.06 20.62
CA LEU A 172 4.88 -7.85 19.85
C LEU A 172 4.16 -6.60 20.35
N VAL A 173 2.89 -6.67 20.75
CA VAL A 173 2.14 -5.49 21.24
C VAL A 173 2.73 -4.93 22.54
N LYS A 174 3.50 -5.72 23.29
CA LYS A 174 4.22 -5.27 24.49
C LYS A 174 5.53 -4.56 24.17
N GLN A 175 5.97 -4.62 22.92
CA GLN A 175 7.17 -3.94 22.44
C GLN A 175 6.85 -2.52 21.98
N HIS A 176 7.89 -1.74 21.74
CA HIS A 176 7.75 -0.41 21.16
C HIS A 176 7.26 -0.49 19.70
N TYR A 177 6.45 0.47 19.25
CA TYR A 177 5.86 0.48 17.90
C TYR A 177 6.88 0.35 16.77
N SER A 178 8.11 0.84 16.98
CA SER A 178 9.21 0.70 16.00
C SER A 178 9.62 -0.76 15.77
N VAL A 179 9.45 -1.63 16.77
CA VAL A 179 9.70 -3.07 16.66
C VAL A 179 8.64 -3.73 15.79
N ILE A 180 7.37 -3.34 15.95
CA ILE A 180 6.26 -3.83 15.12
C ILE A 180 6.47 -3.42 13.66
N GLY A 181 6.78 -2.14 13.41
CA GLY A 181 7.07 -1.66 12.05
C GLY A 181 8.27 -2.36 11.40
N LYS A 182 9.30 -2.68 12.19
CA LYS A 182 10.44 -3.50 11.71
C LYS A 182 10.00 -4.92 11.37
N ALA A 183 9.16 -5.55 12.21
CA ALA A 183 8.64 -6.88 11.95
C ALA A 183 7.80 -6.91 10.66
N LYS A 184 6.89 -5.96 10.47
CA LYS A 184 6.11 -5.77 9.23
C LYS A 184 7.00 -5.65 8.00
N SER A 185 8.04 -4.81 8.07
CA SER A 185 9.02 -4.66 6.99
C SER A 185 9.77 -5.96 6.70
N THR A 186 10.16 -6.72 7.73
CA THR A 186 10.80 -8.04 7.57
C THR A 186 9.85 -9.05 6.94
N TRP A 187 8.58 -9.07 7.32
CA TRP A 187 7.58 -9.95 6.72
C TRP A 187 7.36 -9.62 5.26
N ALA A 188 7.25 -8.33 4.92
CA ALA A 188 7.20 -7.86 3.54
C ALA A 188 8.43 -8.33 2.74
N GLU A 189 9.64 -8.13 3.25
CA GLU A 189 10.87 -8.53 2.56
C GLU A 189 10.98 -10.05 2.35
N THR A 190 10.52 -10.84 3.34
CA THR A 190 10.70 -12.31 3.34
C THR A 190 9.60 -13.01 2.55
N ILE A 191 8.34 -12.56 2.64
CA ILE A 191 7.17 -13.23 2.02
C ILE A 191 7.02 -12.83 0.56
N THR A 192 7.18 -11.54 0.25
CA THR A 192 6.85 -10.98 -1.07
C THR A 192 7.62 -11.60 -2.26
N PRO A 193 8.89 -12.01 -2.12
CA PRO A 193 9.60 -12.71 -3.19
C PRO A 193 8.90 -13.98 -3.66
N HIS A 194 8.21 -14.69 -2.76
CA HIS A 194 7.49 -15.93 -3.04
C HIS A 194 6.04 -15.71 -3.51
N MET A 195 5.52 -14.49 -3.39
CA MET A 195 4.15 -14.18 -3.82
C MET A 195 3.98 -14.33 -5.33
N ASN A 196 2.89 -14.99 -5.71
CA ASN A 196 2.41 -15.08 -7.08
C ASN A 196 1.21 -14.14 -7.26
N VAL A 197 1.43 -13.10 -8.08
CA VAL A 197 0.44 -12.04 -8.30
C VAL A 197 -0.82 -12.52 -9.03
N GLU A 198 -0.80 -13.69 -9.68
CA GLU A 198 -1.96 -14.23 -10.39
C GLU A 198 -2.94 -14.98 -9.48
N ILE A 199 -2.45 -15.55 -8.36
CA ILE A 199 -3.25 -16.41 -7.48
C ILE A 199 -3.54 -15.78 -6.12
N ASN A 200 -3.06 -14.55 -5.89
CA ASN A 200 -3.33 -13.83 -4.66
C ASN A 200 -4.84 -13.62 -4.48
N LYS A 201 -5.34 -13.92 -3.29
CA LYS A 201 -6.77 -13.95 -2.96
C LYS A 201 -7.27 -12.68 -2.27
N SER A 202 -6.42 -11.71 -1.97
CA SER A 202 -6.84 -10.41 -1.42
C SER A 202 -7.58 -9.60 -2.50
N PRO A 203 -8.88 -9.29 -2.32
CA PRO A 203 -9.64 -8.49 -3.28
C PRO A 203 -9.02 -7.10 -3.55
N SER A 204 -8.48 -6.44 -2.54
CA SER A 204 -7.81 -5.13 -2.68
C SER A 204 -6.47 -5.23 -3.38
N PHE A 205 -5.70 -6.30 -3.17
CA PHE A 205 -4.50 -6.56 -3.97
C PHE A 205 -4.85 -6.80 -5.44
N CYS A 206 -5.86 -7.64 -5.71
CA CYS A 206 -6.34 -7.90 -7.06
C CYS A 206 -6.81 -6.62 -7.73
N TYR A 207 -7.58 -5.79 -7.01
CA TYR A 207 -7.99 -4.47 -7.49
C TYR A 207 -6.78 -3.59 -7.83
N PHE A 208 -5.76 -3.52 -6.97
CA PHE A 208 -4.52 -2.78 -7.24
C PHE A 208 -3.85 -3.30 -8.51
N ARG A 209 -3.59 -4.60 -8.60
CA ARG A 209 -2.96 -5.26 -9.76
C ARG A 209 -3.73 -4.95 -11.05
N ASP A 210 -5.04 -5.08 -11.02
CA ASP A 210 -5.88 -4.91 -12.21
C ASP A 210 -5.93 -3.43 -12.63
N LYS A 211 -5.97 -2.48 -11.68
CA LYS A 211 -5.88 -1.04 -11.99
C LYS A 211 -4.55 -0.61 -12.61
N ILE A 212 -3.46 -1.28 -12.25
CA ILE A 212 -2.17 -1.09 -12.91
C ILE A 212 -2.20 -1.69 -14.32
N ARG A 213 -2.78 -2.88 -14.48
CA ARG A 213 -2.85 -3.59 -15.77
C ARG A 213 -3.77 -2.93 -16.79
N GLU A 214 -4.82 -2.23 -16.36
CA GLU A 214 -5.69 -1.44 -17.24
C GLU A 214 -4.95 -0.32 -18.01
N LEU A 215 -3.72 0.02 -17.61
CA LEU A 215 -2.94 1.14 -18.14
C LEU A 215 -1.80 0.71 -19.08
N ILE A 216 -1.65 -0.59 -19.35
CA ILE A 216 -0.54 -1.15 -20.11
C ILE A 216 -1.00 -2.03 -21.28
#